data_AF-A0A176Z9W1-F1
#
_entry.id   AF-A0A176Z9W1-F1
#
_cell.length_a   1.000
_cell.length_b   1.000
_cell.length_c   1.000
_cell.angle_alpha   90.00
_cell.angle_beta   90.00
_cell.angle_gamma   90.00
#
_symmetry.space_group_name_H-M   'P 1'
#
loop_
_entity.id
_entity.type
_entity.pdbx_description
1 polymer ?
#
loop_
_entity_poly.entity_id
_entity_poly.type
_entity_poly.pdbx_seq_one_letter_code
_entity_poly.pdbx_strand_id
1 'polypeptide(L)'
;MSAHVTRAKLMPVLADPAIRSAARLAVRATAVLQSKTAVLRSKAMFGKDDLVDNLSRDLDRVRVRRDALASEATTLTAQIAEIEARLSEEKKRRERDRVLAEIEAIKTRIKQAASAFAPVVDGLSKAIESAATVVPEARDLNSFLVSVATEIDSVLDPLLRGLDQRADAVRIGQVALDLPSTVTEAPIEPPKDNADRLLRFPAWLSRDKETEKPETAENPRSTAA
;
A
#
# COMPACT_ATOMS: atom_id res chain seq x y z
N MET A 1 35.07 34.75 23.33
CA MET A 1 34.37 34.88 22.04
C MET A 1 35.40 34.77 20.93
N SER A 2 35.47 33.62 20.25
CA SER A 2 36.25 33.44 19.02
C SER A 2 35.45 32.57 18.06
N ALA A 3 35.11 33.13 16.91
CA ALA A 3 34.38 32.46 15.84
C ALA A 3 35.36 31.65 14.99
N HIS A 4 35.14 30.33 14.92
CA HIS A 4 35.75 29.50 13.88
C HIS A 4 34.69 29.18 12.83
N VAL A 5 34.82 29.84 11.68
CA VAL A 5 34.08 29.57 10.45
C VAL A 5 34.61 28.27 9.86
N THR A 6 33.81 27.21 9.92
CA THR A 6 34.10 25.94 9.24
C THR A 6 33.76 26.07 7.76
N ARG A 7 34.82 26.12 6.97
CA ARG A 7 34.89 26.13 5.51
C ARG A 7 34.03 25.00 4.90
N ALA A 8 33.01 25.37 4.12
CA ALA A 8 32.27 24.44 3.28
C ALA A 8 33.23 23.79 2.27
N LYS A 9 33.38 22.46 2.38
CA LYS A 9 34.14 21.63 1.44
C LYS A 9 33.30 21.49 0.18
N LEU A 10 33.57 22.32 -0.83
CA LEU A 10 33.05 22.18 -2.18
C LEU A 10 33.41 20.79 -2.71
N MET A 11 32.42 19.90 -2.73
CA MET A 11 32.46 18.67 -3.51
C MET A 11 32.48 19.05 -5.00
N PRO A 12 33.33 18.44 -5.83
CA PRO A 12 33.29 18.71 -7.26
C PRO A 12 31.95 18.23 -7.81
N VAL A 13 31.16 19.17 -8.29
CA VAL A 13 29.95 18.95 -9.09
C VAL A 13 30.39 18.30 -10.40
N LEU A 14 30.53 16.97 -10.43
CA LEU A 14 30.80 16.19 -11.64
C LEU A 14 30.56 14.68 -11.40
N ALA A 15 29.41 14.35 -10.80
CA ALA A 15 28.96 12.97 -10.62
C ALA A 15 27.58 12.71 -11.22
N ASP A 16 27.16 13.50 -12.20
CA ASP A 16 25.92 13.24 -12.94
C ASP A 16 26.20 12.32 -14.16
N PRO A 17 25.60 11.12 -14.23
CA PRO A 17 25.72 10.22 -15.37
C PRO A 17 25.31 10.85 -16.71
N ALA A 18 24.36 11.80 -16.69
CA ALA A 18 23.86 12.48 -17.89
C ALA A 18 24.88 13.46 -18.47
N ILE A 19 25.68 14.13 -17.62
CA ILE A 19 26.76 15.02 -18.08
C ILE A 19 27.89 14.19 -18.72
N ARG A 20 28.15 13.00 -18.17
CA ARG A 20 29.18 12.07 -18.68
C ARG A 20 28.78 11.41 -20.01
N SER A 21 27.49 11.28 -20.31
CA SER A 21 27.00 10.80 -21.60
C SER A 21 27.03 11.91 -22.67
N ALA A 22 26.64 13.14 -22.31
CA ALA A 22 26.69 14.30 -23.19
C ALA A 22 28.13 14.63 -23.64
N ALA A 23 29.09 14.62 -22.71
CA ALA A 23 30.50 14.85 -23.03
C ALA A 23 31.07 13.77 -23.98
N ARG A 24 30.70 12.50 -23.79
CA ARG A 24 31.10 11.40 -24.68
C ARG A 24 30.46 11.51 -26.07
N LEU A 25 29.24 12.02 -26.15
CA LEU A 25 28.55 12.23 -27.41
C LEU A 25 29.15 13.41 -28.19
N ALA A 26 29.54 14.49 -27.51
CA ALA A 26 30.25 15.63 -28.12
C ALA A 26 31.63 15.24 -28.68
N VAL A 27 32.38 14.40 -27.96
CA VAL A 27 33.67 13.85 -28.43
C VAL A 27 33.47 12.92 -29.64
N ARG A 28 32.40 12.12 -29.65
CA ARG A 28 32.07 11.27 -30.80
C ARG A 28 31.60 12.09 -32.01
N ALA A 29 30.82 13.15 -31.81
CA ALA A 29 30.34 14.02 -32.89
C ALA A 29 31.50 14.79 -33.55
N THR A 30 32.44 15.30 -32.74
CA THR A 30 33.65 15.97 -33.26
C THR A 30 34.56 15.02 -34.01
N ALA A 31 34.75 13.78 -33.53
CA ALA A 31 35.50 12.75 -34.25
C ALA A 31 34.85 12.37 -35.60
N VAL A 32 33.51 12.29 -35.66
CA VAL A 32 32.77 11.99 -36.90
C VAL A 32 32.86 13.13 -37.92
N LEU A 33 32.89 14.39 -37.47
CA LEU A 33 33.08 15.56 -38.32
C LEU A 33 34.51 15.65 -38.86
N GLN A 34 35.52 15.34 -38.02
CA GLN A 34 36.91 15.26 -38.45
C GLN A 34 37.15 14.11 -39.43
N SER A 35 36.50 12.95 -39.24
CA SER A 35 36.59 11.86 -40.22
C SER A 35 35.91 12.23 -41.55
N LYS A 36 34.77 12.92 -41.53
CA LYS A 36 34.09 13.38 -42.77
C LYS A 36 34.94 14.37 -43.57
N THR A 37 35.65 15.27 -42.92
CA THR A 37 36.50 16.28 -43.60
C THR A 37 37.79 15.67 -44.16
N ALA A 38 38.37 14.67 -43.49
CA ALA A 38 39.51 13.91 -44.01
C ALA A 38 39.14 13.03 -45.23
N VAL A 39 37.96 12.39 -45.20
CA VAL A 39 37.44 11.59 -46.32
C VAL A 39 37.25 12.45 -47.58
N LEU A 40 36.78 13.70 -47.43
CA LEU A 40 36.60 14.62 -48.56
C LEU A 40 37.93 15.09 -49.19
N ARG A 41 39.02 15.22 -48.42
CA ARG A 41 40.36 15.57 -48.97
C ARG A 41 41.04 14.42 -49.71
N SER A 42 40.79 13.17 -49.33
CA SER A 42 41.40 12.00 -49.99
C SER A 42 40.83 11.72 -51.39
N LYS A 43 39.64 12.21 -51.70
CA LYS A 43 38.91 11.88 -52.92
C LYS A 43 39.55 12.39 -54.23
N ALA A 44 40.52 13.30 -54.13
CA ALA A 44 41.18 13.92 -55.28
C ALA A 44 42.54 13.29 -55.66
N MET A 45 43.09 12.35 -54.88
CA MET A 45 44.46 11.81 -55.11
C MET A 45 44.58 10.29 -55.15
N PHE A 46 43.47 9.55 -55.14
CA PHE A 46 43.47 8.08 -55.10
C PHE A 46 42.84 7.47 -56.34
N GLY A 47 43.46 6.41 -56.88
CA GLY A 47 42.96 5.67 -58.04
C GLY A 47 41.61 5.02 -57.73
N LYS A 48 40.89 4.57 -58.77
CA LYS A 48 39.61 3.87 -58.62
C LYS A 48 39.74 2.66 -57.69
N ASP A 49 40.88 1.96 -57.75
CA ASP A 49 41.13 0.75 -56.96
C ASP A 49 41.34 1.08 -55.46
N ASP A 50 42.07 2.15 -55.14
CA ASP A 50 42.24 2.63 -53.76
C ASP A 50 40.91 3.09 -53.12
N LEU A 51 40.01 3.66 -53.93
CA LEU A 51 38.67 4.03 -53.46
C LEU A 51 37.83 2.80 -53.13
N VAL A 52 37.91 1.76 -53.96
CA VAL A 52 37.21 0.49 -53.74
C VAL A 52 37.75 -0.22 -52.49
N ASP A 53 39.06 -0.23 -52.29
CA ASP A 53 39.69 -0.84 -51.11
C ASP A 53 39.30 -0.14 -49.80
N ASN A 54 39.25 1.20 -49.81
CA ASN A 54 38.78 1.98 -48.65
C ASN A 54 37.30 1.73 -48.36
N LEU A 55 36.45 1.67 -49.40
CA LEU A 55 35.02 1.39 -49.23
C LEU A 55 34.79 -0.03 -48.69
N SER A 56 35.56 -1.02 -49.17
CA SER A 56 35.51 -2.39 -48.68
C SER A 56 35.89 -2.46 -47.19
N ARG A 57 36.97 -1.80 -46.80
CA ARG A 57 37.41 -1.70 -45.40
C ARG A 57 36.39 -1.01 -44.49
N ASP A 58 35.77 0.06 -44.96
CA ASP A 58 34.73 0.77 -44.21
C ASP A 58 33.46 -0.09 -44.07
N LEU A 59 33.09 -0.85 -45.10
CA LEU A 59 31.97 -1.77 -45.07
C LEU A 59 32.21 -2.91 -44.06
N ASP A 60 33.40 -3.49 -44.03
CA ASP A 60 33.76 -4.52 -43.05
C ASP A 60 33.76 -3.97 -41.61
N ARG A 61 34.25 -2.74 -41.41
CA ARG A 61 34.16 -2.05 -40.11
C ARG A 61 32.71 -1.85 -39.67
N VAL A 62 31.82 -1.48 -40.58
CA VAL A 62 30.38 -1.32 -40.30
C VAL A 62 29.73 -2.66 -39.98
N ARG A 63 30.06 -3.74 -40.71
CA ARG A 63 29.57 -5.10 -40.42
C ARG A 63 29.98 -5.57 -39.03
N VAL A 64 31.25 -5.41 -38.65
CA VAL A 64 31.75 -5.76 -37.31
C VAL A 64 31.02 -4.97 -36.22
N ARG A 65 30.75 -3.67 -36.44
CA ARG A 65 29.97 -2.86 -35.50
C ARG A 65 28.51 -3.31 -35.40
N ARG A 66 27.89 -3.65 -36.53
CA ARG A 66 26.52 -4.22 -36.55
C ARG A 66 26.47 -5.51 -35.76
N ASP A 67 27.44 -6.40 -35.94
CA ASP A 67 27.47 -7.70 -35.25
C ASP A 67 27.70 -7.53 -33.74
N ALA A 68 28.57 -6.60 -33.35
CA ALA A 68 28.74 -6.22 -31.95
C ALA A 68 27.45 -5.63 -31.34
N LEU A 69 26.76 -4.74 -32.06
CA LEU A 69 25.48 -4.18 -31.63
C LEU A 69 24.38 -5.23 -31.54
N ALA A 70 24.35 -6.19 -32.48
CA ALA A 70 23.41 -7.30 -32.43
C ALA A 70 23.66 -8.17 -31.19
N SER A 71 24.93 -8.46 -30.87
CA SER A 71 25.30 -9.17 -29.64
C SER A 71 24.96 -8.40 -28.35
N GLU A 72 25.11 -7.08 -28.35
CA GLU A 72 24.71 -6.25 -27.22
C GLU A 72 23.19 -6.24 -27.07
N ALA A 73 22.44 -6.14 -28.17
CA ALA A 73 20.98 -6.18 -28.18
C ALA A 73 20.42 -7.52 -27.66
N THR A 74 21.04 -8.66 -28.02
CA THR A 74 20.65 -9.97 -27.47
C THR A 74 20.96 -10.05 -25.98
N THR A 75 22.12 -9.53 -25.55
CA THR A 75 22.50 -9.48 -24.13
C THR A 75 21.54 -8.62 -23.32
N LEU A 76 21.19 -7.43 -23.81
CA LEU A 76 20.23 -6.54 -23.15
C LEU A 76 18.84 -7.17 -23.09
N THR A 77 18.39 -7.82 -24.16
CA THR A 77 17.12 -8.57 -24.16
C THR A 77 17.10 -9.66 -23.07
N ALA A 78 18.19 -10.41 -22.93
CA ALA A 78 18.31 -11.42 -21.87
C ALA A 78 18.29 -10.80 -20.46
N GLN A 79 18.97 -9.67 -20.27
CA GLN A 79 18.97 -8.95 -18.98
C GLN A 79 17.59 -8.38 -18.64
N ILE A 80 16.85 -7.87 -19.62
CA ILE A 80 15.47 -7.40 -19.42
C ILE A 80 14.58 -8.55 -18.95
N ALA A 81 14.63 -9.69 -19.64
CA ALA A 81 13.85 -10.87 -19.27
C ALA A 81 14.19 -11.38 -17.84
N GLU A 82 15.47 -11.35 -17.46
CA GLU A 82 15.89 -11.69 -16.10
C GLU A 82 15.31 -10.73 -15.06
N ILE A 83 15.39 -9.42 -15.31
CA ILE A 83 14.85 -8.39 -14.40
C ILE A 83 13.34 -8.52 -14.29
N GLU A 84 12.63 -8.73 -15.39
CA GLU A 84 11.19 -8.94 -15.40
C GLU A 84 10.78 -10.19 -14.61
N ALA A 85 11.52 -11.29 -14.75
CA ALA A 85 11.32 -12.49 -13.96
C ALA A 85 11.50 -12.23 -12.46
N ARG A 86 12.61 -11.58 -12.07
CA ARG A 86 12.89 -11.21 -10.67
C ARG A 86 11.84 -10.27 -10.09
N LEU A 87 11.36 -9.31 -10.89
CA LEU A 87 10.30 -8.38 -10.50
C LEU A 87 8.98 -9.10 -10.28
N SER A 88 8.63 -10.06 -11.16
CA SER A 88 7.40 -10.85 -11.02
C SER A 88 7.41 -11.70 -9.74
N GLU A 89 8.55 -12.30 -9.41
CA GLU A 89 8.72 -13.10 -8.20
C GLU A 89 8.67 -12.23 -6.94
N GLU A 90 9.34 -11.09 -6.96
CA GLU A 90 9.31 -10.14 -5.84
C GLU A 90 7.89 -9.59 -5.60
N LYS A 91 7.11 -9.35 -6.66
CA LYS A 91 5.69 -8.97 -6.52
C LYS A 91 4.88 -10.07 -5.83
N LYS A 92 5.05 -11.34 -6.23
CA LYS A 92 4.37 -12.48 -5.58
C LYS A 92 4.79 -12.63 -4.13
N ARG A 93 6.07 -12.42 -3.82
CA ARG A 93 6.59 -12.44 -2.45
C ARG A 93 5.91 -11.37 -1.59
N ARG A 94 5.91 -10.11 -2.04
CA ARG A 94 5.29 -9.00 -1.31
C ARG A 94 3.79 -9.19 -1.11
N GLU A 95 3.11 -9.71 -2.12
CA GLU A 95 1.68 -9.99 -2.00
C GLU A 95 1.41 -11.09 -0.97
N ARG A 96 2.21 -12.17 -0.95
CA ARG A 96 2.13 -13.17 0.13
C ARG A 96 2.38 -12.55 1.51
N ASP A 97 3.40 -11.72 1.65
CA ASP A 97 3.72 -11.05 2.92
C ASP A 97 2.57 -10.13 3.37
N ARG A 98 1.95 -9.40 2.44
CA ARG A 98 0.77 -8.56 2.68
C ARG A 98 -0.41 -9.40 3.18
N VAL A 99 -0.76 -10.45 2.46
CA VAL A 99 -1.88 -11.34 2.80
C VAL A 99 -1.68 -11.97 4.18
N LEU A 100 -0.46 -12.41 4.51
CA LEU A 100 -0.14 -12.96 5.83
C LEU A 100 -0.33 -11.92 6.94
N ALA A 101 0.11 -10.67 6.70
CA ALA A 101 -0.11 -9.59 7.64
C ALA A 101 -1.60 -9.28 7.86
N GLU A 102 -2.41 -9.32 6.79
CA GLU A 102 -3.86 -9.13 6.89
C GLU A 102 -4.54 -10.25 7.69
N ILE A 103 -4.16 -11.51 7.48
CA ILE A 103 -4.69 -12.65 8.25
C ILE A 103 -4.36 -12.50 9.74
N GLU A 104 -3.12 -12.16 10.09
CA GLU A 104 -2.74 -11.91 11.49
C GLU A 104 -3.46 -10.70 12.09
N ALA A 105 -3.66 -9.63 11.32
CA ALA A 105 -4.44 -8.47 11.76
C ALA A 105 -5.92 -8.81 11.99
N ILE A 106 -6.51 -9.74 11.22
CA ILE A 106 -7.87 -10.24 11.47
C ILE A 106 -7.90 -11.10 12.73
N LYS A 107 -6.93 -12.03 12.87
CA LYS A 107 -6.82 -12.94 14.02
C LYS A 107 -6.73 -12.17 15.34
N THR A 108 -5.88 -11.16 15.38
CA THR A 108 -5.69 -10.28 16.56
C THR A 108 -6.96 -9.52 16.90
N ARG A 109 -7.66 -8.94 15.92
CA ARG A 109 -8.95 -8.26 16.13
C ARG A 109 -10.02 -9.20 16.68
N ILE A 110 -10.12 -10.43 16.16
CA ILE A 110 -11.06 -11.44 16.66
C ILE A 110 -10.77 -11.78 18.12
N LYS A 111 -9.50 -12.06 18.44
CA LYS A 111 -9.10 -12.37 19.82
C LYS A 111 -9.39 -11.21 20.77
N GLN A 112 -9.13 -9.99 20.34
CA GLN A 112 -9.41 -8.79 21.13
C GLN A 112 -10.92 -8.63 21.38
N ALA A 113 -11.74 -8.77 20.33
CA ALA A 113 -13.20 -8.71 20.45
C ALA A 113 -13.75 -9.80 21.38
N ALA A 114 -13.25 -11.04 21.25
CA ALA A 114 -13.60 -12.15 22.15
C ALA A 114 -13.21 -11.85 23.60
N SER A 115 -12.01 -11.32 23.83
CA SER A 115 -11.55 -10.97 25.19
C SER A 115 -12.37 -9.85 25.84
N ALA A 116 -12.94 -8.94 25.03
CA ALA A 116 -13.81 -7.89 25.50
C ALA A 116 -15.24 -8.39 25.83
N PHE A 117 -15.63 -9.56 25.33
CA PHE A 117 -16.96 -10.12 25.52
C PHE A 117 -17.15 -10.72 26.92
N ALA A 118 -16.16 -11.46 27.43
CA ALA A 118 -16.21 -12.11 28.74
C ALA A 118 -16.60 -11.17 29.91
N PRO A 119 -15.99 -9.98 30.09
CA PRO A 119 -16.38 -9.08 31.18
C PRO A 119 -17.80 -8.50 31.02
N VAL A 120 -18.29 -8.35 29.78
CA VAL A 120 -19.65 -7.88 29.52
C VAL A 120 -20.68 -8.93 29.91
N VAL A 121 -20.43 -10.20 29.56
CA VAL A 121 -21.25 -11.35 29.97
C VAL A 121 -21.29 -11.46 31.50
N ASP A 122 -20.15 -11.42 32.17
CA ASP A 122 -20.08 -11.49 33.64
C ASP A 122 -20.84 -10.33 34.31
N GLY A 123 -20.67 -9.10 33.82
CA GLY A 123 -21.40 -7.95 34.31
C GLY A 123 -22.92 -8.07 34.12
N LEU A 124 -23.34 -8.57 32.96
CA LEU A 124 -24.76 -8.76 32.66
C LEU A 124 -25.37 -9.91 33.47
N SER A 125 -24.66 -11.03 33.64
CA SER A 125 -25.07 -12.13 34.53
C SER A 125 -25.32 -11.63 35.96
N LYS A 126 -24.40 -10.85 36.53
CA LYS A 126 -24.55 -10.27 37.88
C LYS A 126 -25.75 -9.33 37.99
N ALA A 127 -25.99 -8.51 36.97
CA ALA A 127 -27.15 -7.62 36.91
C ALA A 127 -28.46 -8.41 36.82
N ILE A 128 -28.49 -9.48 36.02
CA ILE A 128 -29.65 -10.37 35.88
C ILE A 128 -29.92 -11.12 37.19
N GLU A 129 -28.89 -11.64 37.86
CA GLU A 129 -29.03 -12.29 39.16
C GLU A 129 -29.61 -11.34 40.22
N SER A 130 -29.19 -10.07 40.19
CA SER A 130 -29.76 -9.01 41.05
C SER A 130 -31.22 -8.73 40.72
N ALA A 131 -31.59 -8.70 39.44
CA ALA A 131 -32.99 -8.54 39.03
C ALA A 131 -33.85 -9.76 39.37
N ALA A 132 -33.27 -10.96 39.33
CA ALA A 132 -33.95 -12.23 39.61
C ALA A 132 -34.45 -12.36 41.06
N THR A 133 -33.96 -11.53 41.98
CA THR A 133 -34.51 -11.46 43.35
C THR A 133 -35.90 -10.81 43.38
N VAL A 134 -36.25 -10.03 42.35
CA VAL A 134 -37.54 -9.34 42.22
C VAL A 134 -38.40 -10.00 41.14
N VAL A 135 -37.80 -10.45 40.04
CA VAL A 135 -38.46 -11.06 38.89
C VAL A 135 -37.82 -12.42 38.57
N PRO A 136 -38.34 -13.54 39.10
CA PRO A 136 -37.73 -14.86 38.96
C PRO A 136 -37.50 -15.29 37.50
N GLU A 137 -38.34 -14.84 36.58
CA GLU A 137 -38.26 -15.08 35.13
C GLU A 137 -36.96 -14.52 34.51
N ALA A 138 -36.29 -13.58 35.18
CA ALA A 138 -34.99 -13.09 34.75
C ALA A 138 -33.91 -14.20 34.73
N ARG A 139 -34.10 -15.32 35.43
CA ARG A 139 -33.18 -16.47 35.38
C ARG A 139 -33.12 -17.14 34.01
N ASP A 140 -34.20 -17.10 33.24
CA ASP A 140 -34.22 -17.64 31.88
C ASP A 140 -33.33 -16.80 30.95
N LEU A 141 -33.31 -15.47 31.16
CA LEU A 141 -32.40 -14.58 30.46
C LEU A 141 -30.94 -14.86 30.80
N ASN A 142 -30.62 -15.17 32.05
CA ASN A 142 -29.25 -15.57 32.43
C ASN A 142 -28.85 -16.89 31.74
N SER A 143 -29.77 -17.86 31.70
CA SER A 143 -29.55 -19.14 31.01
C SER A 143 -29.32 -18.95 29.52
N PHE A 144 -30.09 -18.07 28.87
CA PHE A 144 -29.89 -17.68 27.48
C PHE A 144 -28.53 -17.02 27.25
N LEU A 145 -28.14 -16.07 28.11
CA LEU A 145 -26.86 -15.38 28.01
C LEU A 145 -25.66 -16.32 28.15
N VAL A 146 -25.71 -17.27 29.10
CA VAL A 146 -24.70 -18.32 29.23
C VAL A 146 -24.65 -19.17 27.96
N SER A 147 -25.80 -19.55 27.39
CA SER A 147 -25.84 -20.28 26.12
C SER A 147 -25.15 -19.51 24.99
N VAL A 148 -25.43 -18.22 24.84
CA VAL A 148 -24.78 -17.37 23.81
C VAL A 148 -23.27 -17.29 24.04
N ALA A 149 -22.82 -17.14 25.29
CA ALA A 149 -21.39 -17.13 25.60
C ALA A 149 -20.70 -18.46 25.23
N THR A 150 -21.34 -19.59 25.55
CA THR A 150 -20.80 -20.90 25.17
C THR A 150 -20.77 -21.13 23.65
N GLU A 151 -21.76 -20.62 22.93
CA GLU A 151 -21.81 -20.72 21.47
C GLU A 151 -20.67 -19.90 20.83
N ILE A 152 -20.46 -18.66 21.29
CA ILE A 152 -19.35 -17.82 20.84
C ILE A 152 -18.01 -18.52 21.08
N ASP A 153 -17.79 -19.05 22.29
CA ASP A 153 -16.57 -19.80 22.61
C ASP A 153 -16.39 -21.03 21.69
N SER A 154 -17.48 -21.74 21.37
CA SER A 154 -17.43 -22.91 20.49
C SER A 154 -17.05 -22.58 19.04
N VAL A 155 -17.36 -21.37 18.55
CA VAL A 155 -17.10 -20.94 17.17
C VAL A 155 -15.72 -20.26 17.03
N LEU A 156 -15.20 -19.67 18.10
CA LEU A 156 -13.92 -18.95 18.09
C LEU A 156 -12.75 -19.85 17.70
N ASP A 157 -12.61 -21.02 18.32
CA ASP A 157 -11.50 -21.93 18.05
C ASP A 157 -11.48 -22.45 16.59
N PRO A 158 -12.59 -22.95 16.02
CA PRO A 158 -12.66 -23.29 14.60
C PRO A 158 -12.31 -22.13 13.66
N LEU A 159 -12.77 -20.92 13.97
CA LEU A 159 -12.50 -19.73 13.16
C LEU A 159 -11.02 -19.38 13.14
N LEU A 160 -10.38 -19.34 14.32
CA LEU A 160 -8.96 -19.04 14.47
C LEU A 160 -8.09 -20.10 13.77
N ARG A 161 -8.44 -21.38 13.92
CA ARG A 161 -7.78 -22.48 13.21
C ARG A 161 -7.95 -22.38 11.69
N GLY A 162 -9.13 -21.96 11.21
CA GLY A 162 -9.37 -21.74 9.79
C GLY A 162 -8.51 -20.62 9.20
N LEU A 163 -8.26 -19.55 9.98
CA LEU A 163 -7.32 -18.49 9.60
C LEU A 163 -5.87 -18.99 9.55
N ASP A 164 -5.46 -19.84 10.50
CA ASP A 164 -4.14 -20.46 10.50
C ASP A 164 -3.91 -21.34 9.27
N GLN A 165 -4.91 -22.17 8.92
CA GLN A 165 -4.86 -22.98 7.70
C GLN A 165 -4.74 -22.14 6.42
N ARG A 166 -5.43 -20.99 6.36
CA ARG A 166 -5.29 -20.05 5.24
C ARG A 166 -3.90 -19.43 5.19
N ALA A 167 -3.34 -19.03 6.32
CA ALA A 167 -1.98 -18.51 6.39
C ALA A 167 -0.95 -19.57 5.94
N ASP A 168 -1.13 -20.82 6.35
CA ASP A 168 -0.29 -21.94 5.92
C ASP A 168 -0.37 -22.14 4.40
N ALA A 169 -1.58 -22.13 3.83
CA ALA A 169 -1.78 -22.29 2.40
C ALA A 169 -1.19 -21.13 1.57
N VAL A 170 -1.21 -19.89 2.10
CA VAL A 170 -0.54 -18.73 1.49
C VAL A 170 0.98 -18.88 1.54
N ARG A 171 1.55 -19.39 2.65
CA ARG A 171 3.00 -19.66 2.77
C ARG A 171 3.47 -20.69 1.74
N ILE A 172 2.67 -21.72 1.49
CA ILE A 172 2.95 -22.78 0.52
C ILE A 172 2.69 -22.31 -0.94
N GLY A 173 2.03 -21.16 -1.13
CA GLY A 173 1.71 -20.62 -2.45
C GLY A 173 0.56 -21.35 -3.15
N GLN A 174 -0.29 -22.07 -2.39
CA GLN A 174 -1.41 -22.85 -2.90
C GLN A 174 -2.70 -22.04 -3.07
N VAL A 175 -2.82 -20.89 -2.40
CA VAL A 175 -4.00 -20.02 -2.51
C VAL A 175 -3.72 -18.92 -3.51
N ALA A 176 -4.57 -18.82 -4.55
CA ALA A 176 -4.67 -17.62 -5.37
C ALA A 176 -4.93 -16.43 -4.43
N LEU A 177 -4.11 -15.39 -4.53
CA LEU A 177 -4.07 -14.22 -3.63
C LEU A 177 -5.31 -13.31 -3.79
N ASP A 178 -6.47 -13.90 -4.06
CA ASP A 178 -7.75 -13.20 -4.14
C ASP A 178 -8.33 -13.09 -2.73
N LEU A 179 -7.64 -12.32 -1.88
CA LEU A 179 -8.36 -11.61 -0.83
C LEU A 179 -9.05 -10.42 -1.49
N PRO A 180 -10.29 -10.07 -1.09
CA PRO A 180 -10.88 -8.81 -1.51
C PRO A 180 -9.97 -7.70 -1.01
N SER A 181 -9.18 -7.14 -1.93
CA SER A 181 -8.31 -6.01 -1.67
C SER A 181 -9.16 -4.90 -1.07
N THR A 182 -8.92 -4.58 0.20
CA THR A 182 -9.43 -3.34 0.78
C THR A 182 -8.60 -2.21 0.18
N VAL A 183 -8.90 -1.88 -1.08
CA VAL A 183 -8.50 -0.65 -1.74
C VAL A 183 -9.24 0.47 -1.02
N THR A 184 -8.61 1.01 0.00
CA THR A 184 -8.83 2.40 0.41
C THR A 184 -7.50 3.11 0.24
N GLU A 185 -7.09 3.25 -1.02
CA GLU A 185 -6.06 4.19 -1.45
C GLU A 185 -6.66 5.03 -2.57
N ALA A 186 -7.56 5.92 -2.18
CA ALA A 186 -7.93 7.09 -2.96
C ALA A 186 -7.60 8.31 -2.08
N PRO A 187 -7.01 9.40 -2.63
CA PRO A 187 -6.89 10.64 -1.89
C PRO A 187 -8.29 11.11 -1.51
N ILE A 188 -8.62 11.03 -0.22
CA ILE A 188 -9.87 11.56 0.31
C ILE A 188 -9.75 13.08 0.24
N GLU A 189 -10.30 13.65 -0.82
CA GLU A 189 -10.74 15.04 -0.79
C GLU A 189 -11.80 15.17 0.31
N PRO A 190 -11.64 16.07 1.29
CA PRO A 190 -12.54 16.11 2.45
C PRO A 190 -13.96 16.48 1.99
N PRO A 191 -14.99 15.66 2.27
CA PRO A 191 -16.36 16.04 2.04
C PRO A 191 -16.72 17.14 3.04
N LYS A 192 -17.14 18.30 2.50
CA LYS A 192 -17.82 19.35 3.24
C LYS A 192 -19.06 18.76 3.96
N ASP A 193 -19.14 19.08 5.25
CA ASP A 193 -20.36 19.37 5.99
C ASP A 193 -21.49 18.34 5.98
N ASN A 194 -21.29 17.18 6.62
CA ASN A 194 -22.40 16.51 7.31
C ASN A 194 -21.87 15.57 8.43
N ALA A 195 -21.28 16.15 9.47
CA ALA A 195 -20.79 15.40 10.64
C ALA A 195 -21.89 14.95 11.62
N ASP A 196 -23.14 15.39 11.44
CA ASP A 196 -24.18 15.19 12.47
C ASP A 196 -25.14 14.01 12.21
N ARG A 197 -24.96 13.23 11.13
CA ARG A 197 -25.92 12.17 10.77
C ARG A 197 -25.43 10.72 10.92
N LEU A 198 -24.15 10.49 11.21
CA LEU A 198 -23.58 9.12 11.21
C LEU A 198 -23.52 8.44 12.59
N LEU A 199 -23.97 9.11 13.65
CA LEU A 199 -24.04 8.55 15.01
C LEU A 199 -25.47 8.46 15.55
N ARG A 200 -26.46 8.23 14.67
CA ARG A 200 -27.83 7.99 15.12
C ARG A 200 -27.99 6.54 15.56
N PHE A 201 -28.03 6.32 16.87
CA PHE A 201 -28.41 5.04 17.45
C PHE A 201 -29.82 4.60 16.97
N PRO A 202 -30.11 3.29 16.93
CA PRO A 202 -31.46 2.77 16.68
C PRO A 202 -32.50 3.41 17.60
N ALA A 203 -33.69 3.71 17.08
CA ALA A 203 -34.72 4.49 17.77
C ALA A 203 -35.18 3.92 19.13
N TRP A 204 -34.95 2.64 19.41
CA TRP A 204 -35.27 1.99 20.68
C TRP A 204 -34.24 2.28 21.80
N LEU A 205 -33.08 2.87 21.48
CA LEU A 205 -32.06 3.30 22.46
C LEU A 205 -32.14 4.81 22.78
N SER A 206 -32.97 5.58 22.07
CA SER A 206 -33.20 6.99 22.39
C SER A 206 -34.21 7.11 23.53
N ARG A 207 -33.72 7.09 24.77
CA ARG A 207 -34.52 7.46 25.94
C ARG A 207 -34.66 8.99 25.95
N ASP A 208 -35.76 9.49 25.41
CA ASP A 208 -36.13 10.90 25.56
C ASP A 208 -36.22 11.23 27.05
N LYS A 209 -35.38 12.16 27.49
CA LYS A 209 -35.51 12.83 28.79
C LYS A 209 -36.59 13.89 28.64
N GLU A 210 -37.85 13.49 28.76
CA GLU A 210 -38.90 14.41 29.19
C GLU A 210 -38.63 14.77 30.65
N THR A 211 -38.09 15.95 30.90
CA THR A 211 -38.20 16.60 32.21
C THR A 211 -39.36 17.57 32.16
N GLU A 212 -40.50 17.05 32.60
CA GLU A 212 -41.44 17.67 33.55
C GLU A 212 -41.87 19.12 33.29
N LYS A 213 -43.15 19.24 32.88
CA LYS A 213 -44.02 20.36 33.26
C LYS A 213 -43.90 20.65 34.76
N PRO A 214 -44.06 21.92 35.14
CA PRO A 214 -45.05 22.21 36.15
C PRO A 214 -46.14 23.12 35.58
N GLU A 215 -47.36 22.58 35.51
CA GLU A 215 -48.56 23.40 35.64
C GLU A 215 -48.67 23.84 37.10
N THR A 216 -48.79 25.13 37.35
CA THR A 216 -49.62 25.62 38.46
C THR A 216 -49.91 27.11 38.33
N ALA A 217 -51.19 27.40 38.57
CA ALA A 217 -51.79 28.64 39.05
C ALA A 217 -52.09 29.75 38.04
N GLU A 218 -53.41 29.85 37.77
CA GLU A 218 -54.12 31.01 37.26
C GLU A 218 -53.79 32.31 38.01
N ASN A 219 -53.86 33.41 37.26
CA ASN A 219 -53.77 34.82 37.66
C ASN A 219 -54.54 35.18 38.94
N PRO A 220 -54.07 36.21 39.67
CA PRO A 220 -54.81 37.47 39.56
C PRO A 220 -53.94 38.75 39.58
N ARG A 221 -54.43 39.74 38.80
CA ARG A 221 -54.31 41.21 38.97
C ARG A 221 -52.99 41.90 38.61
N SER A 222 -53.05 42.69 37.53
CA SER A 222 -52.61 44.08 37.56
C SER A 222 -53.36 44.96 36.54
N THR A 223 -54.07 45.95 37.10
CA THR A 223 -54.57 47.26 36.62
C THR A 223 -54.13 47.82 35.25
N ALA A 224 -55.10 48.38 34.51
CA ALA A 224 -55.06 49.76 33.99
C ALA A 224 -56.46 50.23 33.48
N ALA A 225 -56.84 51.45 33.92
CA ALA A 225 -57.89 52.36 33.44
C ALA A 225 -59.36 51.92 33.45
#